data_AF-A0A935JRI9-F1
#
_entry.id   AF-A0A935JRI9-F1
#
_cell.length_a   1.000
_cell.length_b   1.000
_cell.length_c   1.000
_cell.angle_alpha   90.00
_cell.angle_beta   90.00
_cell.angle_gamma   90.00
#
_symmetry.space_group_name_H-M   'P 1'
#
loop_
_entity.id
_entity.type
_entity.pdbx_description
1 polymer ?
#
loop_
_entity_poly.entity_id
_entity_poly.type
_entity_poly.pdbx_seq_one_letter_code
_entity_poly.pdbx_strand_id
1 'polypeptide(L)'
;MDKNSAFTARFIEACGTAEPSKVRLLLNISYQAAKNYLNGRLPQTEVLIKIAERTSCSIDWLLTGRGKKFLDGSSPQNTPVSTGQFDELVRRVKVEVINEMSGSQNAGGPVIVRLQPSELMSEKVLDEVETLTGSQP
;
A
#
# COMPACT_ATOMS: atom_id res chain seq x y z
N MET A 1 10.00 20.89 29.26
CA MET A 1 10.23 19.66 30.04
C MET A 1 9.94 18.49 29.11
N ASP A 2 10.97 18.03 28.42
CA ASP A 2 10.89 16.91 27.48
C ASP A 2 10.79 15.61 28.29
N LYS A 3 9.55 15.25 28.63
CA LYS A 3 9.27 14.19 29.62
C LYS A 3 9.84 12.82 29.24
N ASN A 4 10.20 12.60 27.97
CA ASN A 4 10.89 11.39 27.51
C ASN A 4 11.82 11.65 26.32
N SER A 5 12.83 12.53 26.47
CA SER A 5 13.78 12.85 25.38
C SER A 5 14.45 11.60 24.79
N ALA A 6 14.76 10.61 25.61
CA ALA A 6 15.38 9.36 25.18
C ALA A 6 14.47 8.50 24.28
N PHE A 7 13.16 8.44 24.58
CA PHE A 7 12.20 7.77 23.72
C PHE A 7 12.05 8.52 22.39
N THR A 8 11.90 9.84 22.43
CA THR A 8 11.76 10.66 21.23
C THR A 8 12.94 10.47 20.28
N ALA A 9 14.17 10.46 20.79
CA ALA A 9 15.36 10.24 19.97
C ALA A 9 15.31 8.88 19.25
N ARG A 10 15.00 7.80 19.98
CA ARG A 10 14.85 6.46 19.41
C ARG A 10 13.68 6.35 18.44
N PHE A 11 12.59 7.06 18.71
CA PHE A 11 11.42 7.11 17.85
C PHE A 11 11.72 7.80 16.52
N ILE A 12 12.43 8.94 16.55
CA ILE A 12 12.92 9.62 15.35
C ILE A 12 13.89 8.71 14.59
N GLU A 13 14.77 8.01 15.29
CA GLU A 13 15.72 7.07 14.70
C GLU A 13 15.03 5.85 14.07
N ALA A 14 13.96 5.34 14.68
CA ALA A 14 13.17 4.23 14.14
C ALA A 14 12.34 4.65 12.92
N CYS A 15 11.77 5.86 12.95
CA CYS A 15 11.00 6.40 11.82
C CYS A 15 11.87 7.01 10.71
N GLY A 16 13.15 7.27 10.98
CA GLY A 16 14.08 7.94 10.06
C GLY A 16 13.76 9.41 9.79
N THR A 17 12.82 10.00 10.53
CA THR A 17 12.34 11.37 10.31
C THR A 17 11.75 11.96 11.58
N ALA A 18 12.00 13.25 11.79
CA ALA A 18 11.37 14.06 12.84
C ALA A 18 10.13 14.82 12.35
N GLU A 19 9.78 14.67 11.07
CA GLU A 19 8.67 15.42 10.47
C GLU A 19 7.32 14.74 10.76
N PRO A 20 6.38 15.39 11.47
CA PRO A 20 5.12 14.77 11.86
C PRO A 20 4.30 14.29 10.66
N SER A 21 4.37 14.98 9.51
CA SER A 21 3.68 14.60 8.28
C SER A 21 4.16 13.26 7.73
N LYS A 22 5.47 13.02 7.73
CA LYS A 22 6.05 11.75 7.27
C LYS A 22 5.73 10.62 8.25
N VAL A 23 5.85 10.87 9.56
CA VAL A 23 5.48 9.90 10.61
C VAL A 23 4.01 9.51 10.50
N ARG A 24 3.12 10.49 10.27
CA ARG A 24 1.69 10.28 10.05
C ARG A 24 1.42 9.28 8.92
N LEU A 25 2.08 9.49 7.79
CA LEU A 25 1.93 8.65 6.60
C LEU A 25 2.54 7.25 6.83
N LEU A 26 3.72 7.17 7.43
CA LEU A 26 4.42 5.91 7.71
C LEU A 26 3.62 4.98 8.63
N LEU A 27 3.05 5.53 9.70
CA LEU A 27 2.36 4.77 10.75
C LEU A 27 0.84 4.74 10.59
N ASN A 28 0.30 5.48 9.61
CA ASN A 28 -1.13 5.67 9.39
C ASN A 28 -1.88 6.11 10.68
N ILE A 29 -1.39 7.19 11.31
CA ILE A 29 -1.96 7.78 12.54
C ILE A 29 -2.47 9.20 12.28
N SER A 30 -3.07 9.85 13.29
CA SER A 30 -3.43 11.27 13.17
C SER A 30 -2.19 12.17 13.27
N TYR A 31 -2.25 13.36 12.67
CA TYR A 31 -1.17 14.35 12.77
C TYR A 31 -0.87 14.74 14.22
N GLN A 32 -1.93 14.89 15.03
CA GLN A 32 -1.81 15.20 16.46
C GLN A 32 -1.11 14.07 17.22
N ALA A 33 -1.40 12.81 16.91
CA ALA A 33 -0.70 11.67 17.51
C ALA A 33 0.79 11.70 17.18
N ALA A 34 1.15 11.89 15.90
CA ALA A 34 2.55 12.00 15.48
C ALA A 34 3.28 13.14 16.21
N LYS A 35 2.68 14.33 16.28
CA LYS A 35 3.23 15.49 17.00
C LYS A 35 3.39 15.19 18.50
N ASN A 36 2.41 14.53 19.12
CA ASN A 36 2.48 14.16 20.53
C ASN A 36 3.63 13.19 20.81
N TYR A 37 3.84 12.20 19.95
CA TYR A 37 4.92 11.22 20.11
C TYR A 37 6.30 11.85 19.93
N LEU A 38 6.44 12.74 18.96
CA LEU A 38 7.66 13.55 18.77
C LEU A 38 7.91 14.48 19.96
N ASN A 39 6.86 14.93 20.66
CA ASN A 39 6.98 15.71 21.90
C ASN A 39 7.17 14.85 23.16
N GLY A 40 7.40 13.54 23.03
CA GLY A 40 7.72 12.64 24.15
C GLY A 40 6.52 12.00 24.85
N ARG A 41 5.31 12.09 24.28
CA ARG A 41 4.17 11.28 24.74
C ARG A 41 4.39 9.83 24.30
N LEU A 42 4.24 8.88 25.22
CA LEU A 42 4.32 7.48 24.87
C LEU A 42 3.07 7.04 24.08
N PRO A 43 3.24 6.31 22.96
CA PRO A 43 2.14 5.69 22.25
C PRO A 43 1.49 4.58 23.07
N GLN A 44 0.25 4.24 22.73
CA GLN A 44 -0.40 3.06 23.29
C GLN A 44 0.13 1.79 22.65
N THR A 45 -0.12 0.64 23.28
CA THR A 45 0.37 -0.68 22.85
C THR A 45 0.06 -0.96 21.37
N GLU A 46 -1.15 -0.66 20.90
CA GLU A 46 -1.53 -0.86 19.49
C GLU A 46 -0.65 -0.07 18.52
N VAL A 47 -0.26 1.16 18.89
CA VAL A 47 0.59 2.01 18.06
C VAL A 47 2.04 1.54 18.13
N LEU A 48 2.50 1.05 19.29
CA LEU A 48 3.84 0.45 19.42
C LEU A 48 3.99 -0.78 18.54
N ILE A 49 2.96 -1.63 18.45
CA ILE A 49 2.93 -2.77 17.53
C ILE A 49 3.02 -2.29 16.08
N LYS A 50 2.20 -1.30 15.68
CA LYS A 50 2.27 -0.71 14.33
C LYS A 50 3.65 -0.15 14.00
N ILE A 51 4.32 0.48 14.95
CA ILE A 51 5.69 0.98 14.76
C ILE A 51 6.62 -0.19 14.48
N ALA A 52 6.60 -1.23 15.31
CA ALA A 52 7.45 -2.41 15.13
C ALA A 52 7.21 -3.11 13.78
N GLU A 53 5.94 -3.24 13.36
CA GLU A 53 5.58 -3.84 12.07
C GLU A 53 6.07 -3.01 10.87
N ARG A 54 6.02 -1.68 10.96
CA ARG A 54 6.38 -0.78 9.86
C ARG A 54 7.87 -0.47 9.79
N THR A 55 8.58 -0.48 10.91
CA THR A 55 10.00 -0.13 10.97
C THR A 55 10.91 -1.32 11.28
N SER A 56 10.36 -2.52 11.50
CA SER A 56 11.09 -3.73 11.92
C SER A 56 11.93 -3.53 13.19
N CYS A 57 11.56 -2.55 14.01
CA CYS A 57 12.26 -2.22 15.25
C CYS A 57 11.68 -3.00 16.43
N SER A 58 12.53 -3.43 17.35
CA SER A 58 12.10 -4.03 18.61
C SER A 58 11.42 -3.00 19.50
N ILE A 59 10.24 -3.35 20.02
CA ILE A 59 9.51 -2.51 21.00
C ILE A 59 10.35 -2.33 22.27
N ASP A 60 11.06 -3.37 22.70
CA ASP A 60 11.92 -3.32 23.89
C ASP A 60 13.05 -2.30 23.72
N TRP A 61 13.69 -2.28 22.54
CA TRP A 61 14.71 -1.28 22.21
C TRP A 61 14.12 0.13 22.13
N LEU A 62 12.96 0.29 21.49
CA LEU A 62 12.31 1.59 21.35
C LEU A 62 12.00 2.23 22.72
N LEU A 63 11.51 1.43 23.67
CA LEU A 63 11.12 1.90 24.99
C LEU A 63 12.30 2.03 25.95
N THR A 64 13.17 1.02 26.03
CA THR A 64 14.23 0.95 27.05
C THR A 64 15.61 1.36 26.55
N GLY A 65 15.82 1.36 25.23
CA GLY A 65 17.14 1.57 24.61
C GLY A 65 18.09 0.37 24.76
N ARG A 66 17.62 -0.75 25.30
CA ARG A 66 18.42 -1.98 25.48
C ARG A 66 18.05 -3.02 24.42
N GLY A 67 18.94 -3.99 24.23
CA GLY A 67 18.71 -5.10 23.31
C GLY A 67 18.95 -4.76 21.84
N LYS A 68 18.51 -5.65 20.95
CA LYS A 68 18.67 -5.50 19.50
C LYS A 68 17.67 -4.48 18.96
N LYS A 69 18.16 -3.50 18.18
CA LYS A 69 17.34 -2.48 17.53
C LYS A 69 16.41 -3.08 16.47
N PHE A 70 16.98 -3.84 15.56
CA PHE A 70 16.24 -4.49 14.48
C PHE A 70 16.02 -5.95 14.83
N LEU A 71 14.82 -6.43 14.57
CA LEU A 71 14.53 -7.86 14.64
C LEU A 71 15.11 -8.48 13.37
N ASP A 72 16.04 -9.42 13.52
CA ASP A 72 16.67 -10.12 12.39
C ASP A 72 15.58 -10.86 11.58
N GLY A 73 15.14 -10.27 10.46
CA GLY A 73 14.51 -10.95 9.34
C GLY A 73 13.15 -11.65 9.53
N SER A 74 12.53 -11.67 10.71
CA SER A 74 11.18 -12.25 10.86
C SER A 74 10.11 -11.23 10.51
N SER A 75 9.90 -11.02 9.21
CA SER A 75 8.64 -10.45 8.71
C SER A 75 7.47 -11.19 9.37
N PRO A 76 6.48 -10.50 9.98
CA PRO A 76 5.18 -11.10 10.17
C PRO A 76 4.62 -11.32 8.75
N GLN A 77 4.74 -12.56 8.28
CA GLN A 77 4.08 -13.08 7.09
C GLN A 77 2.56 -12.96 7.29
N ASN A 78 2.04 -11.76 7.03
CA ASN A 78 0.71 -11.57 6.46
C ASN A 78 0.90 -10.97 5.07
N THR A 79 1.62 -11.70 4.24
CA THR A 79 1.66 -11.48 2.80
C THR A 79 0.35 -12.07 2.24
N PRO A 80 -0.59 -11.28 1.71
CA PRO A 80 -1.38 -11.83 0.61
C PRO A 80 -0.36 -12.16 -0.48
N VAL A 81 -0.26 -13.45 -0.80
CA VAL A 81 0.57 -13.96 -1.90
C VAL A 81 0.25 -13.13 -3.14
N SER A 82 1.17 -12.23 -3.52
CA SER A 82 1.08 -11.50 -4.77
C SER A 82 1.62 -12.42 -5.86
N THR A 83 0.75 -12.76 -6.80
CA THR A 83 0.83 -13.80 -7.85
C THR A 83 2.05 -13.73 -8.77
N GLY A 84 3.02 -12.84 -8.56
CA GLY A 84 4.19 -12.68 -9.45
C GLY A 84 5.37 -13.62 -9.18
N GLN A 85 5.50 -14.21 -7.98
CA GLN A 85 6.66 -15.06 -7.64
C GLN A 85 6.44 -16.55 -7.93
N PHE A 86 5.21 -16.95 -8.27
CA PHE A 86 4.92 -18.33 -8.70
C PHE A 86 5.36 -18.59 -10.15
N ASP A 87 5.47 -17.53 -10.97
CA ASP A 87 5.77 -17.64 -12.40
C ASP A 87 7.20 -18.16 -12.66
N GLU A 88 8.17 -17.73 -11.84
CA GLU A 88 9.58 -18.13 -11.96
C GLU A 88 9.81 -19.62 -11.59
N LEU A 89 9.01 -20.16 -10.66
CA LEU A 89 9.12 -21.56 -10.23
C LEU A 89 8.35 -22.49 -11.18
N VAL A 90 7.18 -22.07 -11.68
CA VAL A 90 6.36 -22.84 -12.64
C VAL A 90 7.06 -22.95 -14.00
N ARG A 91 7.84 -21.95 -14.42
CA ARG A 91 8.61 -21.99 -15.67
C ARG A 91 9.71 -23.07 -15.67
N ARG A 92 10.15 -23.52 -14.49
CA ARG A 92 11.22 -24.54 -14.35
C ARG A 92 10.73 -25.97 -14.46
N VAL A 93 9.44 -26.22 -14.24
CA VAL A 93 8.84 -27.57 -14.25
C VAL A 93 8.33 -27.97 -15.65
N LYS A 94 8.24 -27.04 -16.62
CA LYS A 94 7.71 -27.30 -17.98
C LYS A 94 8.79 -27.59 -19.06
N VAL A 95 9.83 -28.38 -18.77
CA VAL A 95 10.82 -28.75 -19.81
C VAL A 95 10.85 -30.25 -20.16
N GLU A 96 10.05 -31.11 -19.55
CA GLU A 96 10.12 -32.57 -19.83
C GLU A 96 8.82 -33.23 -20.31
N VAL A 97 7.88 -32.48 -20.89
CA VAL A 97 6.71 -33.08 -21.58
C VAL A 97 6.53 -32.49 -22.98
N ILE A 98 7.63 -32.31 -23.70
CA ILE A 98 7.60 -32.03 -25.14
C ILE A 98 8.54 -33.02 -25.84
N ASN A 99 8.28 -34.30 -25.67
CA ASN A 99 8.59 -35.28 -26.71
C ASN A 99 7.88 -36.57 -26.34
N GLU A 100 6.72 -36.81 -26.94
CA GLU A 100 6.35 -38.12 -27.52
C GLU A 100 4.85 -38.16 -27.81
N MET A 101 4.54 -38.47 -29.07
CA MET A 101 3.23 -38.86 -29.60
C MET A 101 2.09 -37.85 -29.52
N SER A 102 1.89 -37.09 -30.61
CA SER A 102 0.77 -37.31 -31.55
C SER A 102 0.42 -36.01 -32.31
N GLY A 103 0.35 -36.11 -33.63
CA GLY A 103 -0.07 -35.01 -34.49
C GLY A 103 -1.56 -34.66 -34.38
N SER A 104 -1.86 -33.46 -34.93
CA SER A 104 -3.14 -32.98 -35.50
C SER A 104 -3.78 -31.75 -34.81
N GLN A 105 -3.56 -30.58 -35.46
CA GLN A 105 -4.43 -29.40 -35.68
C GLN A 105 -5.44 -28.96 -34.57
N ASN A 106 -5.35 -27.73 -34.03
CA ASN A 106 -6.01 -26.48 -34.52
C ASN A 106 -5.92 -25.30 -33.49
N ALA A 107 -6.23 -24.10 -33.96
CA ALA A 107 -5.91 -22.75 -33.45
C ALA A 107 -6.50 -22.29 -32.09
N GLY A 108 -5.77 -21.40 -31.40
CA GLY A 108 -6.23 -20.69 -30.20
C GLY A 108 -5.36 -19.46 -29.85
N GLY A 109 -5.48 -18.38 -30.64
CA GLY A 109 -4.95 -17.05 -30.30
C GLY A 109 -6.06 -16.12 -29.78
N PRO A 110 -5.73 -15.04 -29.05
CA PRO A 110 -6.73 -14.15 -28.45
C PRO A 110 -7.54 -13.41 -29.52
N VAL A 111 -8.87 -13.48 -29.42
CA VAL A 111 -9.82 -12.85 -30.35
C VAL A 111 -9.99 -11.36 -29.99
N ILE A 112 -9.52 -10.47 -30.86
CA ILE A 112 -9.74 -9.03 -30.76
C ILE A 112 -11.05 -8.69 -31.46
N VAL A 113 -12.03 -8.18 -30.71
CA VAL A 113 -13.32 -7.72 -31.25
C VAL A 113 -13.23 -6.23 -31.57
N ARG A 114 -13.41 -5.88 -32.84
CA ARG A 114 -13.36 -4.50 -33.33
C ARG A 114 -14.80 -3.99 -33.53
N LEU A 115 -15.25 -3.11 -32.63
CA LEU A 115 -16.59 -2.51 -32.74
C LEU A 115 -16.61 -1.44 -33.84
N GLN A 116 -17.68 -1.42 -34.63
CA GLN A 116 -17.89 -0.44 -35.68
C GLN A 116 -18.56 0.82 -35.11
N PRO A 117 -18.23 2.03 -35.60
CA PRO A 117 -18.78 3.28 -35.06
C PRO A 117 -20.32 3.37 -35.12
N SER A 118 -20.98 2.59 -35.98
CA SER A 118 -22.43 2.49 -36.08
C SER A 118 -23.11 1.79 -34.90
N GLU A 119 -22.35 1.11 -34.04
CA GLU A 119 -22.84 0.40 -32.84
C GLU A 119 -22.71 1.24 -31.55
N LEU A 120 -22.15 2.45 -31.64
CA LEU A 120 -22.07 3.39 -30.53
C LEU A 120 -23.41 4.15 -30.42
N MET A 121 -24.12 3.94 -29.30
CA MET A 121 -25.32 4.72 -28.99
C MET A 121 -24.94 6.16 -28.62
N SER A 122 -25.51 7.15 -29.32
CA SER A 122 -25.31 8.56 -29.01
C SER A 122 -26.15 9.01 -27.83
N GLU A 123 -25.49 9.59 -26.83
CA GLU A 123 -26.11 10.28 -25.69
C GLU A 123 -26.82 11.55 -26.18
N LYS A 124 -28.13 11.66 -25.92
CA LYS A 124 -28.93 12.86 -26.23
C LYS A 124 -28.98 13.74 -24.99
N VAL A 125 -28.13 14.76 -24.94
CA VAL A 125 -28.20 15.80 -23.90
C VAL A 125 -29.44 16.66 -24.17
N LEU A 126 -30.35 16.73 -23.20
CA LEU A 126 -31.51 17.62 -23.21
C LEU A 126 -31.04 19.02 -22.80
N ASP A 127 -30.95 19.94 -23.76
CA ASP A 127 -30.78 21.37 -23.49
C ASP A 127 -32.16 21.99 -23.21
N GLU A 128 -32.51 22.12 -21.92
CA GLU A 128 -33.57 23.03 -21.49
C GLU A 128 -32.92 24.28 -20.87
N VAL A 129 -32.66 25.28 -21.72
CA VAL A 129 -32.46 26.68 -21.28
C VAL A 129 -33.60 27.52 -21.83
N GLU A 130 -34.79 27.36 -21.25
CA GLU A 130 -35.87 28.33 -21.42
C GLU A 130 -35.49 29.65 -20.73
N THR A 131 -34.94 30.53 -21.56
CA THR A 131 -35.06 31.98 -21.59
C THR A 131 -35.69 32.65 -20.37
N LEU A 132 -34.85 33.41 -19.66
CA LEU A 132 -35.20 34.49 -18.75
C LEU A 132 -36.32 35.36 -19.32
N THR A 133 -37.47 35.34 -18.66
CA THR A 133 -38.54 36.33 -18.83
C THR A 133 -38.07 37.68 -18.29
N GLY A 134 -38.02 38.69 -19.15
CA GLY A 134 -37.82 40.08 -18.76
C GLY A 134 -38.28 41.02 -19.86
N SER A 135 -39.51 41.53 -19.76
CA SER A 135 -39.79 42.95 -19.48
C SER A 135 -41.17 43.35 -20.01
N GLN A 136 -42.03 43.75 -19.07
CA GLN A 136 -43.11 44.72 -19.28
C GLN A 136 -42.48 46.10 -19.61
N PRO A 137 -43.20 47.06 -20.21
CA PRO A 137 -44.47 47.61 -19.71
C PRO A 137 -45.67 47.49 -20.66
#